data_AF-A0A3S2WJZ3-F1
#
_entry.id   AF-A0A3S2WJZ3-F1
#
_cell.length_a   1.000
_cell.length_b   1.000
_cell.length_c   1.000
_cell.angle_alpha   90.00
_cell.angle_beta   90.00
_cell.angle_gamma   90.00
#
_symmetry.space_group_name_H-M   'P 1'
#
loop_
_entity.id
_entity.type
_entity.pdbx_description
1 polymer ?
#
loop_
_entity_poly.entity_id
_entity_poly.type
_entity_poly.pdbx_seq_one_letter_code
_entity_poly.pdbx_strand_id
1 'polypeptide(L)' 'MERLFGTFKKHVRQILIAHGDELTQRLAEFQFWYNAIRPHQSLKGQTPDEIWHGRAIPHSKNWTYVEFWNGVLQGFYARE' A
#
# COMPACT_ATOMS: atom_id res chain seq x y z
N MET A 1 -15.23 -3.78 1.10
CA MET A 1 -14.79 -2.94 2.24
C MET A 1 -14.11 -3.74 3.35
N GLU A 2 -14.62 -4.91 3.77
CA GLU A 2 -14.04 -5.67 4.90
C GLU A 2 -12.57 -6.05 4.73
N ARG A 3 -12.14 -6.40 3.51
CA ARG A 3 -10.73 -6.74 3.22
C ARG A 3 -9.76 -5.57 3.43
N LEU A 4 -10.19 -4.34 3.15
CA LEU A 4 -9.40 -3.13 3.38
C LEU A 4 -9.17 -2.95 4.89
N PHE A 5 -10.25 -2.88 5.67
CA PHE A 5 -10.16 -2.69 7.11
C PHE A 5 -9.48 -3.85 7.84
N GLY A 6 -9.71 -5.09 7.40
CA GLY A 6 -9.00 -6.26 7.93
C GLY A 6 -7.49 -6.17 7.68
N THR A 7 -7.09 -5.73 6.48
CA THR A 7 -5.67 -5.51 6.18
C THR A 7 -5.09 -4.38 7.01
N PHE A 8 -5.79 -3.24 7.14
CA PHE A 8 -5.35 -2.12 7.97
C PHE A 8 -5.13 -2.56 9.42
N LYS A 9 -6.14 -3.18 10.04
CA LYS A 9 -6.08 -3.67 11.43
C LYS A 9 -4.91 -4.64 11.65
N LYS A 10 -4.59 -5.49 10.68
CA LYS A 10 -3.47 -6.44 10.77
C LYS A 10 -2.11 -5.72 10.85
N HIS A 11 -1.91 -4.65 10.10
CA HIS A 11 -0.62 -3.95 10.02
C HIS A 11 -0.49 -2.90 11.13
N VAL A 12 -1.54 -2.13 11.39
CA VAL A 12 -1.50 -1.06 12.40
C VAL A 12 -1.25 -1.60 13.82
N ARG A 13 -1.63 -2.85 14.11
CA ARG A 13 -1.34 -3.54 15.39
C ARG A 13 0.15 -3.79 15.65
N GLN A 14 1.00 -3.61 14.63
CA GLN A 14 2.44 -3.84 14.73
C GLN A 14 3.22 -2.54 15.04
N ILE A 15 2.53 -1.40 15.13
CA ILE A 15 3.14 -0.11 15.42
C ILE A 15 2.44 0.57 16.60
N LEU A 16 3.18 1.44 17.28
CA LEU A 16 2.61 2.40 18.22
C LEU A 16 2.16 3.64 17.45
N ILE A 17 0.99 4.18 17.81
CA ILE A 17 0.53 5.51 17.38
C ILE A 17 0.37 6.31 18.65
N ALA A 18 1.28 7.26 18.88
CA ALA A 18 1.35 8.03 20.12
C ALA A 18 0.40 9.23 20.11
N HIS A 19 0.17 9.82 18.93
CA HIS A 19 -0.59 11.07 18.77
C HIS A 19 -1.60 11.01 17.62
N GLY A 20 -2.62 11.87 17.66
CA GLY A 20 -3.71 11.86 16.69
C GLY A 20 -3.30 12.27 15.27
N ASP A 21 -2.35 13.19 15.14
CA ASP A 21 -1.72 13.59 13.87
C ASP A 21 -0.93 12.45 13.22
N GLU A 22 -0.28 11.62 14.03
CA GLU A 22 0.41 10.42 13.57
C GLU A 22 -0.60 9.44 12.93
N LEU A 23 -1.81 9.28 13.47
CA LEU A 23 -2.84 8.43 12.86
C LEU A 23 -3.19 8.88 11.43
N THR A 24 -3.32 10.19 11.20
CA THR A 24 -3.62 10.72 9.87
C THR A 24 -2.51 10.40 8.87
N GLN A 25 -1.24 10.58 9.28
CA GLN A 25 -0.10 10.21 8.44
C GLN A 25 -0.10 8.71 8.14
N ARG A 26 -0.32 7.86 9.16
CA ARG A 26 -0.36 6.40 8.98
C ARG A 26 -1.49 5.98 8.04
N LEU A 27 -2.66 6.60 8.12
CA LEU A 27 -3.75 6.31 7.19
C LEU A 27 -3.38 6.69 5.74
N ALA A 28 -2.68 7.80 5.52
CA ALA A 28 -2.22 8.20 4.20
C ALA A 28 -1.17 7.22 3.63
N GLU A 29 -0.18 6.85 4.44
CA GLU A 29 0.84 5.85 4.06
C GLU A 29 0.22 4.49 3.74
N PHE A 30 -0.74 4.05 4.56
CA PHE A 30 -1.48 2.81 4.33
C PHE A 30 -2.31 2.86 3.04
N GLN A 31 -3.01 3.98 2.79
CA GLN A 31 -3.82 4.14 1.57
C GLN A 31 -2.94 4.05 0.33
N PHE A 32 -1.81 4.77 0.31
CA PHE A 32 -0.87 4.73 -0.81
C PHE A 32 -0.33 3.32 -1.01
N TRP A 33 0.16 2.67 0.05
CA TRP A 33 0.66 1.30 -0.04
C TRP A 33 -0.41 0.31 -0.53
N TYR A 34 -1.63 0.38 0.01
CA TYR A 34 -2.70 -0.55 -0.34
C TYR A 34 -3.13 -0.40 -1.81
N ASN A 35 -3.21 0.82 -2.30
CA ASN A 35 -3.71 1.10 -3.65
C ASN A 35 -2.64 0.99 -4.72
N ALA A 36 -1.40 1.42 -4.45
CA ALA A 36 -0.38 1.61 -5.47
C ALA A 36 0.79 0.62 -5.39
N ILE A 37 1.00 -0.06 -4.25
CA ILE A 37 2.19 -0.91 -4.03
C ILE A 37 1.80 -2.37 -3.82
N ARG A 38 0.77 -2.63 -3.01
CA ARG A 38 0.38 -3.97 -2.63
C ARG A 38 -0.28 -4.68 -3.81
N PRO A 39 0.21 -5.83 -4.28
CA PRO A 39 -0.49 -6.65 -5.27
C PRO A 39 -1.64 -7.43 -4.63
N HIS A 40 -2.73 -7.62 -5.38
CA HIS A 40 -3.93 -8.30 -4.90
C HIS A 40 -4.19 -9.57 -5.72
N GLN A 41 -4.25 -10.72 -5.05
CA GLN A 41 -4.57 -11.99 -5.71
C GLN A 41 -5.93 -11.95 -6.43
N SER A 42 -6.94 -11.28 -5.84
CA SER A 42 -8.24 -11.09 -6.48
C SER A 42 -8.20 -10.19 -7.72
N LEU A 43 -7.12 -9.42 -7.89
CA LEU A 43 -6.86 -8.57 -9.05
C LEU A 43 -5.75 -9.18 -9.93
N LYS A 44 -5.57 -10.51 -9.89
CA LYS A 44 -4.56 -11.23 -10.67
C LYS A 44 -3.13 -10.71 -10.46
N GLY A 45 -2.82 -10.24 -9.26
CA GLY A 45 -1.50 -9.70 -8.91
C GLY A 45 -1.35 -8.20 -9.18
N GLN A 46 -2.38 -7.54 -9.72
CA GLN A 46 -2.38 -6.09 -9.91
C GLN A 46 -2.73 -5.34 -8.62
N THR A 47 -2.38 -4.07 -8.57
CA THR A 47 -2.79 -3.13 -7.53
C THR A 47 -4.16 -2.53 -7.85
N PRO A 48 -4.91 -2.03 -6.85
CA PRO A 48 -6.15 -1.29 -7.10
C PRO A 48 -6.00 -0.11 -8.07
N ASP A 49 -4.89 0.63 -7.99
CA ASP A 49 -4.63 1.80 -8.85
C ASP A 49 -4.43 1.39 -10.32
N GLU A 50 -3.70 0.29 -10.56
CA GLU A 50 -3.52 -0.28 -11.89
C GLU A 50 -4.86 -0.65 -12.53
N ILE A 51 -5.74 -1.33 -11.78
CA ILE A 51 -7.08 -1.70 -12.27
C ILE A 51 -7.93 -0.46 -12.54
N TRP A 52 -7.93 0.51 -11.62
CA TRP A 52 -8.77 1.70 -11.73
C TRP A 52 -8.40 2.58 -12.92
N HIS A 53 -7.09 2.76 -13.16
CA HIS A 53 -6.59 3.58 -14.25
C HIS A 53 -6.43 2.81 -15.58
N GLY A 54 -6.73 1.50 -15.60
CA GLY A 54 -6.51 0.65 -16.78
C GLY A 54 -5.03 0.52 -17.16
N ARG A 55 -4.11 0.74 -16.21
CA ARG A 55 -2.67 0.64 -16.43
C ARG A 55 -2.24 -0.82 -16.24
N ALA A 56 -1.61 -1.40 -17.27
CA ALA A 56 -0.92 -2.67 -17.11
C ALA A 56 0.25 -2.50 -16.13
N ILE A 57 0.69 -3.59 -15.48
CA ILE A 57 1.88 -3.60 -14.62
C ILE A 57 3.00 -2.89 -15.39
N PRO A 58 3.52 -1.75 -14.88
CA PRO A 58 4.46 -0.96 -15.63
C PRO A 58 5.63 -1.85 -16.02
N HIS A 59 5.91 -1.96 -17.33
CA HIS A 59 7.15 -2.56 -17.82
C HIS A 59 8.36 -1.62 -17.56
N SER A 60 8.13 -0.56 -16.77
CA SER A 60 9.12 0.38 -16.27
C SER A 60 10.32 -0.38 -15.70
N LYS A 61 11.51 0.09 -16.08
CA LYS A 61 12.77 -0.39 -15.52
C LYS A 61 13.08 0.26 -14.16
N ASN A 62 12.27 1.23 -13.72
CA ASN A 62 12.54 2.06 -12.56
C ASN A 62 11.61 1.69 -11.39
N TRP A 63 11.90 0.54 -10.79
CA TRP A 63 11.27 0.10 -9.56
C TRP A 63 11.95 0.77 -8.37
N THR A 64 11.15 1.43 -7.53
CA THR A 64 11.62 1.99 -6.26
C THR A 64 11.10 1.12 -5.13
N TYR A 65 12.00 0.66 -4.26
CA TYR A 65 11.59 0.04 -3.01
C TYR A 65 10.99 1.11 -2.09
N VAL A 66 9.78 0.86 -1.61
CA VAL A 66 9.08 1.73 -0.67
C VAL A 66 8.87 0.96 0.62
N GLU A 67 9.15 1.64 1.73
CA GLU A 67 8.95 1.12 3.06
C GLU A 67 8.30 2.19 3.93
N PHE A 68 7.31 1.77 4.73
CA PHE A 68 6.78 2.54 5.83
C PHE A 68 6.76 1.67 7.10
N TRP A 69 6.66 2.34 8.25
CA TRP A 69 6.40 1.70 9.54
C TRP A 69 7.50 0.68 9.90
N ASN A 70 8.76 1.02 9.61
CA ASN A 70 9.94 0.17 9.84
C ASN A 70 9.77 -1.23 9.23
N GLY A 71 9.35 -1.31 7.97
CA GLY A 71 9.24 -2.58 7.24
C GLY A 71 7.88 -3.27 7.34
N VAL A 72 6.96 -2.79 8.16
CA VAL A 72 5.61 -3.39 8.27
C VAL A 72 4.84 -3.25 6.96
N LEU A 73 4.96 -2.09 6.30
CA LEU A 73 4.46 -1.90 4.94
C LEU A 73 5.66 -1.78 4.02
N GLN A 74 5.74 -2.66 3.03
CA GLN A 74 6.83 -2.63 2.05
C GLN A 74 6.37 -3.15 0.70
N GLY A 75 7.13 -2.81 -0.33
CA GLY A 75 6.96 -3.33 -1.68
C GLY A 75 7.70 -2.48 -2.71
N PHE A 76 7.42 -2.75 -3.99
CA PHE A 76 8.02 -2.02 -5.09
C PHE A 76 6.96 -1.17 -5.79
N TYR A 77 7.30 0.09 -6.03
CA TYR A 77 6.50 1.02 -6.81
C TYR A 77 7.23 1.35 -8.12
N ALA A 78 6.56 1.15 -9.25
CA ALA A 78 7.07 1.59 -10.53
C ALA A 78 6.62 3.03 -10.78
N ARG A 79 7.59 3.95 -10.91
CA ARG A 79 7.32 5.31 -11.33
C ARG A 79 7.25 5.34 -12.86
N GLU A 80 6.17 5.91 -13.40
CA GLU A 80 6.09 6.31 -14.82
C GLU A 80 6.99 7.52 -15.10
#